data_AF-A0A1F6W3B9-F1
#
_entry.id   AF-A0A1F6W3B9-F1
#
_cell.length_a   1.000
_cell.length_b   1.000
_cell.length_c   1.000
_cell.angle_alpha   90.00
_cell.angle_beta   90.00
_cell.angle_gamma   90.00
#
_symmetry.space_group_name_H-M   'P 1'
#
loop_
_entity.id
_entity.type
_entity.pdbx_description
1 polymer ?
#
loop_
_entity_poly.entity_id
_entity_poly.type
_entity_poly.pdbx_seq_one_letter_code
_entity_poly.pdbx_strand_id
1 'polypeptide(L)'
;MKFIKKYAYGLILTTFIVFLPAFSLGQTNVPAPCVPTGGTICNPINSNTINDFIRVILEGVIKIGIPVVALAIIYCGFLFVKARGNAEELSKAKDALLYTVIGAAVLLGSWALAKLISETVLSLK
;
A
#
# COMPACT_ATOMS: atom_id res chain seq x y z
N MET A 1 6.35 -24.08 -23.30
CA MET A 1 6.07 -22.76 -22.65
C MET A 1 4.60 -22.31 -22.65
N LYS A 2 3.62 -23.07 -23.17
CA LYS A 2 2.21 -22.63 -23.20
C LYS A 2 1.45 -22.83 -21.87
N PHE A 3 1.84 -23.82 -21.06
CA PHE A 3 1.18 -24.15 -19.79
C PHE A 3 1.42 -23.13 -18.66
N ILE A 4 2.65 -22.62 -18.54
CA ILE A 4 3.00 -21.61 -17.52
C ILE A 4 2.32 -20.27 -17.82
N LYS A 5 2.22 -19.87 -19.09
CA LYS A 5 1.50 -18.66 -19.49
C LYS A 5 -0.01 -18.76 -19.20
N LYS A 6 -0.61 -19.95 -19.30
CA LYS A 6 -2.03 -20.19 -19.00
C LYS A 6 -2.34 -19.99 -17.51
N TYR A 7 -1.51 -20.55 -16.62
CA TYR A 7 -1.68 -20.37 -15.17
C TYR A 7 -1.23 -19.00 -14.67
N ALA A 8 -0.20 -18.39 -15.27
CA ALA A 8 0.23 -17.04 -14.95
C ALA A 8 -0.85 -15.99 -15.32
N TYR A 9 -1.49 -16.14 -16.48
CA TYR A 9 -2.62 -15.28 -16.86
C TYR A 9 -3.79 -15.48 -15.91
N GLY A 10 -4.09 -16.73 -15.51
CA GLY A 10 -5.09 -17.03 -14.49
C GLY A 10 -4.82 -16.36 -13.14
N LEU A 11 -3.58 -16.41 -12.65
CA LEU A 11 -3.18 -15.82 -11.36
C LEU A 11 -3.23 -14.28 -11.40
N ILE A 12 -2.86 -13.66 -12.52
CA ILE A 12 -3.00 -12.22 -12.75
C ILE A 12 -4.49 -11.81 -12.80
N LEU A 13 -5.34 -12.59 -13.46
CA LEU A 13 -6.77 -12.31 -13.60
C LEU A 13 -7.52 -12.49 -12.28
N THR A 14 -7.15 -13.47 -11.46
CA THR A 14 -7.69 -13.63 -10.10
C THR A 14 -7.22 -12.53 -9.16
N THR A 15 -5.97 -12.10 -9.28
CA THR A 15 -5.46 -10.96 -8.49
C THR A 15 -6.19 -9.68 -8.88
N PHE A 16 -6.44 -9.45 -10.18
CA PHE A 16 -7.20 -8.31 -10.67
C PHE A 16 -8.66 -8.32 -10.20
N ILE A 17 -9.35 -9.48 -10.24
CA ILE A 17 -10.74 -9.63 -9.76
C ILE A 17 -10.86 -9.41 -8.25
N VAL A 18 -9.88 -9.84 -7.45
CA VAL A 18 -9.88 -9.64 -5.99
C VAL A 18 -9.43 -8.23 -5.58
N PHE A 19 -8.56 -7.57 -6.38
CA PHE A 19 -8.13 -6.19 -6.13
C PHE A 19 -9.08 -5.12 -6.67
N LEU A 20 -9.87 -5.41 -7.70
CA LEU A 20 -10.90 -4.50 -8.23
C LEU A 20 -11.84 -3.92 -7.16
N PRO A 21 -12.40 -4.72 -6.23
CA PRO A 21 -13.22 -4.16 -5.15
C PRO A 21 -12.39 -3.34 -4.14
N ALA A 22 -11.10 -3.63 -3.93
CA ALA A 22 -10.26 -2.82 -3.06
C ALA A 22 -9.96 -1.42 -3.65
N PHE A 23 -9.92 -1.29 -4.99
CA PHE A 23 -9.85 0.00 -5.67
C PHE A 23 -11.22 0.70 -5.78
N SER A 24 -12.30 -0.06 -6.01
CA SER A 24 -13.66 0.48 -6.17
C SER A 24 -14.31 0.89 -4.84
N LEU A 25 -13.96 0.25 -3.72
CA LEU A 25 -14.42 0.63 -2.37
C LEU A 25 -13.51 1.69 -1.73
N GLY A 26 -12.87 2.52 -2.55
CA GLY A 26 -12.21 3.73 -2.11
C GLY A 26 -13.15 4.83 -1.62
N GLN A 27 -14.34 4.50 -1.10
CA GLN A 27 -15.15 5.45 -0.33
C GLN A 27 -14.35 5.86 0.90
N THR A 28 -13.70 7.01 0.77
CA THR A 28 -13.37 7.84 1.90
C THR A 28 -14.67 8.09 2.67
N ASN A 29 -14.66 7.89 3.98
CA ASN A 29 -15.69 8.40 4.88
C ASN A 29 -15.57 9.93 4.88
N VAL A 30 -15.91 10.57 3.75
CA VAL A 30 -15.97 12.02 3.64
C VAL A 30 -17.21 12.45 4.42
N PRO A 31 -17.08 13.25 5.48
CA PRO A 31 -18.23 13.89 6.09
C PRO A 31 -18.80 14.85 5.05
N ALA A 32 -19.97 14.52 4.51
CA ALA A 32 -20.83 15.28 3.59
C ALA A 32 -20.16 15.95 2.37
N PRO A 33 -20.75 15.85 1.15
CA PRO A 33 -20.36 16.73 0.07
C PRO A 33 -20.72 18.15 0.50
N CYS A 34 -19.72 19.04 0.57
CA CYS A 34 -20.00 20.46 0.65
C CYS A 34 -20.88 20.80 -0.57
N VAL A 35 -22.10 21.29 -0.30
CA VAL A 35 -23.00 21.77 -1.34
C VAL A 35 -22.51 23.17 -1.70
N PRO A 36 -21.96 23.39 -2.91
CA PRO A 36 -21.43 24.69 -3.29
C PRO A 36 -22.59 25.69 -3.39
N THR A 37 -22.81 26.46 -2.34
CA THR A 37 -23.78 27.55 -2.33
C THR A 37 -23.00 28.83 -2.62
N GLY A 38 -23.05 29.32 -3.86
CA GLY A 38 -22.45 30.60 -4.24
C GLY A 38 -21.03 30.56 -4.82
N GLY A 39 -20.69 29.57 -5.65
CA GLY A 39 -19.47 29.61 -6.47
C GLY A 39 -18.16 29.31 -5.74
N THR A 40 -18.22 28.78 -4.52
CA THR A 40 -17.05 28.32 -3.76
C THR A 40 -16.66 26.89 -4.16
N ILE A 41 -15.36 26.68 -4.42
CA ILE A 41 -14.81 25.35 -4.73
C ILE A 41 -14.62 24.58 -3.42
N CYS A 42 -15.25 23.42 -3.35
CA CYS A 42 -15.04 22.43 -2.30
C CYS A 42 -13.59 21.96 -2.24
N ASN A 43 -12.99 21.93 -1.04
CA ASN A 43 -11.65 21.36 -0.86
C ASN A 43 -11.71 19.83 -1.10
N PRO A 44 -11.15 19.32 -2.21
CA PRO A 44 -11.21 17.88 -2.53
C PRO A 44 -10.31 17.03 -1.61
N ILE A 45 -9.43 17.68 -0.84
CA ILE A 45 -8.51 17.03 0.12
C ILE A 45 -9.14 17.00 1.54
N ASN A 46 -10.23 17.75 1.77
CA ASN A 46 -10.98 17.82 3.03
C ASN A 46 -10.11 18.10 4.28
N SER A 47 -8.98 18.79 4.11
CA SER A 47 -8.08 19.19 5.20
C SER A 47 -8.17 20.70 5.43
N ASN A 48 -8.58 21.10 6.64
CA ASN A 48 -8.67 22.52 7.02
C ASN A 48 -7.46 22.97 7.86
N THR A 49 -6.56 22.05 8.20
CA THR A 49 -5.35 22.30 9.01
C THR A 49 -4.19 21.47 8.48
N ILE A 50 -2.95 21.94 8.69
CA ILE A 50 -1.71 21.22 8.30
C ILE A 50 -1.64 19.80 8.89
N ASN A 51 -2.16 19.60 10.09
CA ASN A 51 -2.21 18.27 10.73
C ASN A 51 -3.13 17.30 9.96
N ASP A 52 -4.33 17.74 9.57
CA ASP A 52 -5.26 16.94 8.77
C ASP A 52 -4.69 16.62 7.39
N PHE A 53 -3.96 17.56 6.79
CA PHE A 53 -3.30 17.33 5.52
C PHE A 53 -2.24 16.21 5.61
N ILE A 54 -1.42 16.21 6.67
CA ILE A 54 -0.43 15.16 6.91
C ILE A 54 -1.11 13.80 7.14
N ARG A 55 -2.23 13.77 7.88
CA ARG A 55 -3.01 12.54 8.10
C ARG A 55 -3.54 11.95 6.79
N VAL A 56 -4.14 12.78 5.93
CA VAL A 56 -4.69 12.35 4.63
C VAL A 56 -3.58 11.80 3.72
N ILE A 57 -2.42 12.45 3.67
CA ILE A 57 -1.26 11.94 2.91
C ILE A 57 -0.82 10.58 3.45
N LEU A 58 -0.68 10.46 4.77
CA LEU A 58 -0.20 9.24 5.40
C LEU A 58 -1.14 8.06 5.16
N GLU A 59 -2.45 8.28 5.25
CA GLU A 59 -3.47 7.28 4.90
C GLU A 59 -3.42 6.90 3.41
N GLY A 60 -3.23 7.88 2.53
CA GLY A 60 -3.06 7.65 1.09
C GLY A 60 -1.85 6.76 0.78
N VAL A 61 -0.71 7.03 1.41
CA VAL A 61 0.52 6.24 1.24
C VAL A 61 0.32 4.80 1.69
N ILE A 62 -0.36 4.56 2.82
CA ILE A 62 -0.57 3.20 3.34
C ILE A 62 -1.55 2.42 2.47
N LYS A 63 -2.60 3.08 1.99
CA LYS A 63 -3.61 2.48 1.11
C LYS A 63 -3.00 1.91 -0.17
N ILE A 64 -1.99 2.58 -0.72
CA ILE A 64 -1.26 2.12 -1.91
C ILE A 64 -0.11 1.18 -1.52
N GLY A 65 0.57 1.50 -0.42
CA GLY A 65 1.79 0.85 -0.01
C GLY A 65 1.61 -0.59 0.50
N ILE A 66 0.52 -0.88 1.21
CA ILE A 66 0.20 -2.26 1.65
C ILE A 66 0.07 -3.22 0.45
N PRO A 67 -0.73 -2.90 -0.59
CA PRO A 67 -0.77 -3.67 -1.84
C PRO A 67 0.60 -3.91 -2.48
N VAL A 68 1.44 -2.87 -2.55
CA VAL A 68 2.77 -2.95 -3.17
C VAL A 68 3.67 -3.90 -2.40
N VAL A 69 3.68 -3.82 -1.06
CA VAL A 69 4.43 -4.75 -0.20
C VAL A 69 3.95 -6.19 -0.39
N ALA A 70 2.63 -6.42 -0.45
CA ALA A 70 2.08 -7.75 -0.69
C ALA A 70 2.55 -8.34 -2.03
N LEU A 71 2.54 -7.54 -3.11
CA LEU A 71 3.05 -7.96 -4.42
C LEU A 71 4.56 -8.25 -4.39
N ALA A 72 5.34 -7.44 -3.67
CA ALA A 72 6.77 -7.65 -3.52
C ALA A 72 7.09 -8.98 -2.79
N ILE A 73 6.33 -9.33 -1.75
CA ILE A 73 6.48 -10.62 -1.05
C ILE A 73 6.14 -11.80 -1.97
N ILE A 74 5.04 -11.70 -2.74
CA ILE A 74 4.68 -12.74 -3.73
C ILE A 74 5.80 -12.91 -4.77
N TYR A 75 6.38 -11.81 -5.25
CA TYR A 75 7.49 -11.84 -6.19
C TYR A 75 8.75 -12.51 -5.60
N CYS A 76 9.08 -12.22 -4.34
CA CYS A 76 10.17 -12.90 -3.64
C CYS A 76 9.92 -14.40 -3.55
N GLY A 77 8.70 -14.82 -3.19
CA GLY A 77 8.31 -16.24 -3.15
C GLY A 77 8.48 -16.93 -4.51
N PHE A 78 8.10 -16.26 -5.60
CA PHE A 78 8.34 -16.77 -6.96
C PHE A 78 9.84 -16.92 -7.28
N LEU A 79 10.67 -15.97 -6.85
CA LEU A 79 12.12 -16.00 -7.08
C LEU A 79 12.79 -17.18 -6.36
N PHE A 80 12.35 -17.50 -5.13
CA PHE A 80 12.80 -18.70 -4.41
C PHE A 80 12.43 -20.00 -5.13
N VAL A 81 11.21 -20.11 -5.66
CA VAL A 81 10.78 -21.29 -6.42
C VAL A 81 11.53 -21.40 -7.74
N LYS A 82 11.81 -20.27 -8.41
CA LYS A 82 12.54 -20.23 -9.68
C LYS A 82 13.97 -20.74 -9.54
N ALA A 83 14.66 -20.39 -8.44
CA ALA A 83 16.09 -20.65 -8.25
C ALA A 83 16.45 -22.14 -8.30
N ARG A 84 15.55 -23.06 -7.95
CA ARG A 84 15.71 -24.53 -8.08
C ARG A 84 17.08 -25.09 -7.63
N GLY A 85 17.71 -24.49 -6.63
CA GLY A 85 19.01 -24.92 -6.10
C GLY A 85 20.25 -24.30 -6.78
N ASN A 86 20.08 -23.40 -7.76
CA ASN A 86 21.16 -22.55 -8.23
C ASN A 86 21.54 -21.55 -7.14
N ALA A 87 22.78 -21.64 -6.64
CA ALA A 87 23.29 -20.80 -5.56
C ALA A 87 23.21 -19.30 -5.88
N GLU A 88 23.43 -18.90 -7.13
CA GLU A 88 23.42 -17.49 -7.53
C GLU A 88 22.00 -16.91 -7.53
N GLU A 89 21.03 -17.63 -8.11
CA GLU A 89 19.62 -17.20 -8.09
C GLU A 89 19.02 -17.25 -6.68
N LEU A 90 19.49 -18.18 -5.84
CA LEU A 90 19.06 -18.28 -4.45
C LEU A 90 19.58 -17.08 -3.62
N SER A 91 20.83 -16.64 -3.85
CA SER A 91 21.35 -15.44 -3.20
C SER A 91 20.50 -14.22 -3.58
N LYS A 92 20.22 -14.05 -4.88
CA LYS A 92 19.35 -12.96 -5.37
C LYS A 92 17.95 -13.00 -4.75
N ALA A 93 17.38 -14.19 -4.55
CA ALA A 93 16.09 -14.35 -3.88
C ALA A 93 16.11 -13.89 -2.42
N LYS A 94 17.19 -14.21 -1.70
CA LYS A 94 17.38 -13.77 -0.31
C LYS A 94 17.55 -12.26 -0.23
N ASP A 95 18.35 -11.67 -1.11
CA ASP A 95 18.58 -10.23 -1.13
C ASP A 95 17.27 -9.48 -1.41
N ALA A 96 16.50 -9.94 -2.41
CA ALA A 96 15.19 -9.38 -2.72
C ALA A 96 14.22 -9.44 -1.52
N LEU A 97 14.23 -10.55 -0.78
CA LEU A 97 13.42 -10.70 0.43
C LEU A 97 13.88 -9.74 1.53
N LEU A 98 15.18 -9.59 1.75
CA LEU A 98 15.70 -8.65 2.75
C LEU A 98 15.28 -7.21 2.43
N TYR A 99 15.45 -6.76 1.19
CA TYR A 99 15.00 -5.44 0.77
C TYR A 99 13.49 -5.25 0.90
N THR A 100 12.71 -6.29 0.61
CA THR A 100 11.25 -6.25 0.76
C THR A 100 10.85 -6.12 2.24
N VAL A 101 11.50 -6.85 3.14
CA VAL A 101 11.26 -6.77 4.58
C VAL A 101 11.65 -5.40 5.13
N ILE A 102 12.80 -4.86 4.71
CA ILE A 102 13.22 -3.51 5.10
C ILE A 102 12.21 -2.46 4.62
N GLY A 103 11.78 -2.54 3.36
CA GLY A 103 10.77 -1.63 2.80
C GLY A 103 9.43 -1.71 3.56
N ALA A 104 8.98 -2.92 3.89
CA ALA A 104 7.78 -3.14 4.69
C ALA A 104 7.92 -2.58 6.11
N ALA A 105 9.07 -2.80 6.76
CA ALA A 105 9.36 -2.30 8.09
C ALA A 105 9.40 -0.76 8.14
N VAL A 106 9.99 -0.12 7.12
CA VAL A 106 10.01 1.35 7.02
C VAL A 106 8.61 1.89 6.81
N LEU A 107 7.81 1.26 5.95
CA LEU A 107 6.44 1.69 5.68
C LEU A 107 5.57 1.63 6.94
N LEU A 108 5.56 0.48 7.63
CA LEU A 108 4.78 0.30 8.85
C LEU A 108 5.36 1.11 10.01
N GLY A 109 6.69 1.20 10.11
CA GLY A 109 7.38 1.94 11.15
C GLY A 109 7.15 3.45 11.06
N SER A 110 7.18 4.03 9.85
CA SER A 110 6.90 5.45 9.63
C SER A 110 5.49 5.82 10.09
N TRP A 111 4.50 5.01 9.74
CA TRP A 111 3.12 5.24 10.20
C TRP A 111 2.97 5.09 11.70
N ALA A 112 3.52 4.01 12.28
CA ALA A 112 3.44 3.77 13.71
C ALA A 112 4.08 4.92 14.51
N LEU A 113 5.25 5.40 14.09
CA LEU A 113 5.92 6.55 14.71
C LEU A 113 5.10 7.83 14.60
N ALA A 114 4.57 8.13 13.42
CA ALA A 114 3.74 9.33 13.21
C ALA A 114 2.47 9.31 14.09
N LYS A 115 1.85 8.13 14.25
CA LYS A 115 0.69 7.95 15.12
C LYS A 115 1.08 8.14 16.60
N LEU A 116 2.16 7.50 17.05
CA LEU A 116 2.63 7.62 18.44
C LEU A 116 2.94 9.07 18.83
N ILE A 117 3.60 9.83 17.95
CA ILE A 117 3.88 11.26 18.18
C ILE A 117 2.57 12.04 18.27
N SER A 118 1.63 11.79 17.36
CA SER A 118 0.33 12.49 17.35
C SER A 118 -0.47 12.24 18.64
N GLU A 119 -0.54 10.99 19.09
CA GLU A 119 -1.23 10.61 20.34
C GLU A 119 -0.55 11.24 21.57
N THR A 120 0.79 11.26 21.61
CA THR A 120 1.54 11.85 22.73
C THR A 120 1.29 13.36 22.83
N VAL A 121 1.29 14.06 21.70
CA VAL A 121 1.01 15.50 21.67
C VAL A 121 -0.45 15.80 22.05
N LEU A 122 -1.40 14.95 21.64
CA LEU A 122 -2.81 15.10 22.01
C LEU A 122 -3.05 14.80 23.49
N SER A 123 -2.32 13.86 24.09
CA SER A 123 -2.44 13.52 25.51
C SER A 123 -1.86 14.59 26.45
N LEU A 124 -1.06 15.53 25.93
CA LEU A 124 -0.49 16.64 26.69
C LEU A 124 -1.38 17.89 26.69
N LYS A 125 -2.51 17.84 25.98
CA LYS A 125 -3.54 18.89 25.95
C LYS A 125 -4.72 18.50 26.82
#